data_AF-A0A0C2GPT8-F1
#
_entry.id   AF-A0A0C2GPT8-F1
#
_cell.length_a   1.000
_cell.length_b   1.000
_cell.length_c   1.000
_cell.angle_alpha   90.00
_cell.angle_beta   90.00
_cell.angle_gamma   90.00
#
_symmetry.space_group_name_H-M   'P 1'
#
loop_
_entity.id
_entity.type
_entity.pdbx_description
1 polymer ?
#
loop_
_entity_poly.entity_id
_entity_poly.type
_entity_poly.pdbx_seq_one_letter_code
_entity_poly.pdbx_strand_id
1 'polypeptide(L)'
;MLAGSKAEGTDLHTVVANQLHIDRGQAKLVQSSAVDFLHLLLVCMEWLCAEYSIPARFVISIHDEVRFLCSEEDAPRLGLALMLSNMYVRSFISSKLGIEQLPLVRCFLLGKVIAQHQ
;
A
#
# COMPACT_ATOMS: atom_id res chain seq x y z
N MET A 1 -28.96 0.41 -26.50
CA MET A 1 -28.09 1.12 -25.55
C MET A 1 -27.57 0.08 -24.58
N LEU A 2 -26.35 -0.46 -24.59
CA LEU A 2 -25.03 -0.09 -25.10
C LEU A 2 -24.37 -1.38 -25.60
N ALA A 3 -24.08 -1.48 -26.90
CA ALA A 3 -23.27 -2.57 -27.44
C ALA A 3 -22.08 -1.92 -28.17
N GLY A 4 -21.21 -1.25 -27.40
CA GLY A 4 -19.98 -0.68 -27.92
C GLY A 4 -18.90 -1.76 -27.93
N SER A 5 -18.39 -2.10 -29.11
CA SER A 5 -17.31 -3.07 -29.25
C SER A 5 -15.98 -2.40 -28.91
N LYS A 6 -15.19 -3.04 -28.03
CA LYS A 6 -13.85 -2.58 -27.62
C LYS A 6 -12.87 -2.46 -28.80
N ALA A 7 -13.16 -3.14 -29.91
CA ALA A 7 -12.38 -3.09 -31.15
C ALA A 7 -12.64 -1.82 -31.98
N GLU A 8 -13.83 -1.22 -31.86
CA GLU A 8 -14.21 0.00 -32.59
C GLU A 8 -14.07 1.27 -31.73
N GLY A 9 -13.67 1.14 -30.46
CA GLY A 9 -13.47 2.28 -29.55
C GLY A 9 -14.77 2.98 -29.12
N THR A 10 -15.92 2.38 -29.41
CA THR A 10 -17.27 2.88 -29.04
C THR A 10 -17.72 2.42 -27.66
N ASP A 11 -16.88 1.66 -26.94
CA ASP A 11 -17.15 1.30 -25.56
C ASP A 11 -17.09 2.54 -24.66
N LEU A 12 -18.00 2.60 -23.69
CA LEU A 12 -18.16 3.75 -22.80
C LEU A 12 -16.86 4.08 -22.04
N HIS A 13 -16.01 3.10 -21.75
CA HIS A 13 -14.72 3.33 -21.09
C HIS A 13 -13.71 4.04 -22.01
N THR A 14 -13.69 3.72 -23.30
CA THR A 14 -12.85 4.41 -24.29
C THR A 14 -13.38 5.83 -24.55
N VAL A 15 -14.70 6.02 -24.64
CA VAL A 15 -15.32 7.34 -24.84
C VAL A 15 -15.10 8.25 -23.62
N VAL A 16 -15.29 7.75 -22.40
CA VAL A 16 -15.05 8.49 -21.15
C VAL A 16 -13.56 8.82 -20.97
N ALA A 17 -12.65 7.90 -21.29
CA ALA A 17 -11.21 8.16 -21.23
C ALA A 17 -10.76 9.25 -22.21
N ASN A 18 -11.31 9.26 -23.44
CA ASN A 18 -11.04 10.29 -24.44
C ASN A 18 -11.62 11.65 -24.06
N GLN A 19 -12.84 11.70 -23.49
CA GLN A 19 -13.48 12.94 -23.04
C GLN A 19 -12.82 13.55 -21.80
N LEU A 20 -12.29 12.73 -20.91
CA LEU A 20 -11.61 13.18 -19.68
C LEU A 20 -10.08 13.37 -19.86
N HIS A 21 -9.54 13.16 -21.07
CA HIS A 21 -8.11 13.18 -21.34
C HIS A 21 -7.27 12.31 -20.38
N ILE A 22 -7.86 11.22 -19.88
CA ILE A 22 -7.17 10.30 -18.97
C ILE A 22 -6.39 9.31 -19.81
N ASP A 23 -5.08 9.54 -19.92
CA ASP A 23 -4.20 8.59 -20.57
C ASP A 23 -4.12 7.30 -19.74
N ARG A 24 -4.46 6.16 -20.36
CA ARG A 24 -4.43 4.83 -19.70
C ARG A 24 -3.02 4.50 -19.18
N GLY A 25 -1.98 5.13 -19.71
CA GLY A 25 -0.60 5.02 -19.21
C GLY A 25 -0.44 5.62 -17.81
N GLN A 26 -1.07 6.76 -17.53
CA GLN A 26 -1.03 7.41 -16.21
C GLN A 26 -1.69 6.54 -15.13
N ALA A 27 -2.84 5.91 -15.45
CA ALA A 27 -3.49 4.98 -14.52
C ALA A 27 -2.62 3.75 -14.22
N LYS A 28 -1.91 3.22 -15.22
CA LYS A 28 -0.97 2.10 -15.03
C LYS A 28 0.24 2.49 -14.19
N LEU A 29 0.79 3.69 -14.41
CA LEU A 29 1.91 4.20 -13.61
C LEU A 29 1.54 4.30 -12.12
N VAL A 30 0.39 4.91 -11.82
CA VAL A 30 -0.11 5.04 -10.45
C VAL A 30 -0.33 3.67 -9.80
N GLN A 31 -0.94 2.72 -10.52
CA GLN A 31 -1.15 1.37 -10.00
C GLN A 31 0.17 0.61 -9.76
N SER A 32 1.14 0.70 -10.67
CA SER A 32 2.46 0.08 -10.46
C SER A 32 3.16 0.64 -9.23
N SER A 33 3.13 1.97 -9.06
CA SER A 33 3.76 2.63 -7.90
C SER A 33 3.09 2.27 -6.57
N ALA A 34 1.79 1.99 -6.56
CA ALA A 34 1.08 1.54 -5.38
C ALA A 34 1.47 0.10 -5.00
N VAL A 35 1.72 -0.76 -5.99
CA VAL A 35 2.23 -2.12 -5.76
C VAL A 35 3.65 -2.10 -5.24
N ASP A 36 4.51 -1.21 -5.77
CA ASP A 36 5.89 -1.03 -5.30
C ASP A 36 5.93 -0.56 -3.83
N PHE A 37 5.03 0.34 -3.45
CA PHE A 37 4.87 0.78 -2.06
C PHE A 37 4.58 -0.40 -1.13
N LEU A 38 3.64 -1.27 -1.51
CA LEU A 38 3.26 -2.43 -0.71
C LEU A 38 4.43 -3.40 -0.56
N HIS A 39 5.18 -3.67 -1.62
CA HIS A 39 6.34 -4.55 -1.56
C HIS A 39 7.42 -4.01 -0.60
N LEU A 40 7.75 -2.72 -0.71
CA LEU A 40 8.71 -2.09 0.20
C LEU A 40 8.24 -2.15 1.65
N LEU A 41 6.94 -1.99 1.89
CA LEU A 41 6.35 -2.07 3.23
C LEU A 41 6.47 -3.49 3.81
N LEU A 42 6.16 -4.52 3.02
CA LEU A 42 6.26 -5.92 3.45
C LEU A 42 7.72 -6.31 3.74
N VAL A 43 8.66 -5.92 2.88
CA VAL A 43 10.09 -6.18 3.09
C VAL A 43 10.61 -5.46 4.35
N CYS A 44 10.21 -4.21 4.60
CA CYS A 44 10.56 -3.50 5.83
C CYS A 44 9.97 -4.18 7.07
N MET A 45 8.73 -4.65 7.00
CA MET A 45 8.07 -5.36 8.09
C MET A 45 8.73 -6.69 8.40
N GLU A 46 9.06 -7.50 7.38
CA GLU A 46 9.79 -8.75 7.57
C GLU A 46 11.16 -8.52 8.20
N TRP A 47 11.87 -7.49 7.75
CA TRP A 47 13.16 -7.11 8.33
C TRP A 47 13.04 -6.69 9.80
N LEU A 48 12.08 -5.82 10.14
CA LEU A 48 11.84 -5.43 11.54
C LEU A 48 11.39 -6.60 12.41
N CYS A 49 10.55 -7.50 11.89
CA CYS A 49 10.13 -8.68 12.65
C CYS A 49 11.31 -9.63 12.92
N ALA A 50 12.22 -9.78 11.96
CA ALA A 50 13.44 -10.56 12.14
C ALA A 50 14.41 -9.92 13.14
N GLU A 51 14.65 -8.60 13.02
CA GLU A 51 15.57 -7.86 13.88
C GLU A 51 15.11 -7.83 15.35
N TYR A 52 13.83 -7.55 15.59
CA TYR A 52 13.26 -7.45 16.93
C TYR A 52 12.66 -8.78 17.44
N SER A 53 12.86 -9.88 16.71
CA SER A 53 12.34 -11.21 17.04
C SER A 53 10.83 -11.21 17.37
N ILE A 54 10.04 -10.48 16.57
CA ILE A 54 8.59 -10.37 16.75
C ILE A 54 7.92 -11.54 16.00
N PRO A 55 7.22 -12.47 16.69
CA PRO A 55 6.49 -13.56 16.05
C PRO A 55 5.22 -13.02 15.38
N ALA A 56 5.38 -12.42 14.21
CA ALA A 56 4.31 -11.89 13.39
C ALA A 56 4.26 -12.59 12.03
N ARG A 57 3.04 -12.90 11.57
CA ARG A 57 2.79 -13.52 10.26
C ARG A 57 1.94 -12.60 9.41
N PHE A 58 2.39 -12.33 8.18
CA PHE A 58 1.56 -11.66 7.19
C PHE A 58 0.36 -12.55 6.81
N VAL A 59 -0.85 -11.99 6.86
CA VAL A 59 -2.08 -12.72 6.56
C VAL A 59 -2.58 -12.36 5.17
N ILE A 60 -2.93 -11.10 4.97
CA ILE A 60 -3.47 -10.58 3.71
C ILE A 60 -3.18 -9.08 3.60
N SER A 61 -3.10 -8.61 2.35
CA SER A 61 -3.19 -7.20 1.98
C SER A 61 -4.39 -7.00 1.07
N ILE A 62 -5.34 -6.15 1.45
CA ILE A 62 -6.50 -5.79 0.63
C ILE A 62 -6.45 -4.29 0.38
N HIS A 63 -6.34 -3.89 -0.88
CA HIS A 63 -6.20 -2.50 -1.30
C HIS A 63 -5.09 -1.76 -0.51
N ASP A 64 -5.45 -0.98 0.49
CA ASP A 64 -4.61 -0.17 1.37
C ASP A 64 -4.48 -0.71 2.81
N GLU A 65 -5.18 -1.80 3.13
CA GLU A 65 -5.10 -2.47 4.43
C GLU A 65 -4.14 -3.67 4.38
N VAL A 66 -3.08 -3.62 5.19
CA VAL A 66 -2.23 -4.78 5.51
C VAL A 66 -2.61 -5.35 6.88
N ARG A 67 -2.76 -6.68 6.94
CA ARG A 67 -3.12 -7.41 8.15
C ARG A 67 -2.02 -8.40 8.53
N PHE A 68 -1.58 -8.29 9.76
CA PHE A 68 -0.63 -9.18 10.38
C PHE A 68 -1.26 -9.86 11.60
N LEU A 69 -0.87 -11.10 11.82
CA LEU A 69 -1.24 -11.92 12.95
C LEU A 69 -0.05 -12.00 13.92
N CYS A 70 -0.28 -11.71 15.19
CA CYS A 70 0.70 -11.92 16.25
C CYS A 70 0.03 -12.33 17.56
N SER A 71 0.83 -12.78 18.52
CA SER A 71 0.42 -12.93 19.91
C SER A 71 0.01 -11.59 20.50
N GLU A 72 -0.91 -11.59 21.47
CA GLU A 72 -1.40 -10.36 22.11
C GLU A 72 -0.28 -9.59 22.82
N GLU A 73 0.70 -10.29 23.40
CA GLU A 73 1.87 -9.69 24.04
C GLU A 73 2.72 -8.84 23.08
N ASP A 74 2.80 -9.25 21.81
CA ASP A 74 3.60 -8.59 20.77
C ASP A 74 2.79 -7.62 19.90
N ALA A 75 1.47 -7.53 20.12
CA ALA A 75 0.60 -6.60 19.41
C ALA A 75 1.09 -5.12 19.42
N PRO A 76 1.51 -4.55 20.57
CA PRO A 76 2.05 -3.18 20.57
C PRO A 76 3.39 -3.07 19.84
N ARG A 77 4.25 -4.10 19.89
CA ARG A 77 5.55 -4.11 19.20
C ARG A 77 5.38 -4.16 17.70
N LEU A 78 4.48 -5.02 17.23
CA LEU A 78 4.12 -5.13 15.83
C LEU A 78 3.44 -3.85 15.32
N GLY A 79 2.58 -3.23 16.13
CA GLY A 79 1.96 -1.94 15.81
C GLY A 79 3.00 -0.84 15.59
N LEU A 80 4.02 -0.79 16.46
CA LEU A 80 5.13 0.14 16.31
C LEU A 80 5.98 -0.16 15.06
N ALA A 81 6.28 -1.44 14.80
CA ALA A 81 7.02 -1.86 13.60
C ALA A 81 6.29 -1.46 12.31
N LEU A 82 4.96 -1.56 12.31
CA LEU A 82 4.11 -1.17 11.18
C LEU A 82 4.08 0.34 10.96
N MET A 83 4.10 1.12 12.04
CA MET A 83 4.23 2.56 11.99
C MET A 83 5.62 2.99 11.47
N LEU A 84 6.70 2.36 11.95
CA LEU A 84 8.06 2.60 11.48
C LEU A 84 8.23 2.25 10.01
N SER A 85 7.72 1.10 9.57
CA SER A 85 7.75 0.69 8.17
C SER A 85 7.03 1.69 7.27
N ASN A 86 5.84 2.15 7.67
CA ASN A 86 5.10 3.18 6.93
C ASN A 86 5.91 4.47 6.80
N MET A 87 6.56 4.92 7.87
CA MET A 87 7.40 6.12 7.84
C MET A 87 8.61 5.93 6.92
N TYR A 88 9.28 4.77 7.01
CA TYR A 88 10.48 4.47 6.25
C TYR A 88 10.19 4.44 4.74
N VAL A 89 9.21 3.66 4.31
CA VAL A 89 8.84 3.55 2.89
C VAL A 89 8.39 4.89 2.32
N ARG A 90 7.59 5.66 3.08
CA ARG A 90 7.15 6.97 2.64
C ARG A 90 8.28 7.97 2.54
N SER A 91 9.19 8.02 3.52
CA SER A 91 10.35 8.91 3.48
C SER A 91 11.28 8.56 2.31
N PHE A 92 11.49 7.26 2.05
CA PHE A 92 12.26 6.78 0.91
C PHE A 92 11.65 7.23 -0.43
N ILE A 93 10.34 7.02 -0.62
CA ILE A 93 9.65 7.43 -1.85
C ILE A 93 9.65 8.95 -1.99
N SER A 94 9.45 9.69 -0.90
CA SER A 94 9.48 11.15 -0.90
C SER A 94 10.85 11.69 -1.30
N SER A 95 11.93 11.11 -0.77
CA SER A 95 13.29 11.44 -1.14
C SER A 95 13.57 11.16 -2.63
N LYS A 96 13.06 10.04 -3.16
CA LYS A 96 13.18 9.70 -4.59
C LYS A 96 12.37 10.64 -5.50
N LEU A 97 11.24 11.15 -5.01
CA LEU A 97 10.39 12.11 -5.72
C LEU A 97 10.84 13.58 -5.53
N GLY A 98 11.87 13.84 -4.72
CA GLY A 98 12.34 15.19 -4.41
C GLY A 98 11.40 16.00 -3.52
N ILE A 99 10.47 15.34 -2.82
CA ILE A 99 9.56 15.96 -1.85
C ILE A 99 10.21 15.85 -0.47
N GLU A 100 10.61 16.96 0.14
CA GLU A 100 11.29 16.95 1.45
C GLU A 100 10.34 16.78 2.64
N GLN A 101 9.04 17.07 2.47
CA GLN A 101 8.10 17.14 3.59
C GLN A 101 6.99 16.10 3.46
N LEU A 102 6.96 15.19 4.43
CA LEU A 102 5.86 14.24 4.60
C LEU A 102 4.94 14.67 5.74
N PRO A 103 3.63 14.85 5.50
CA PRO A 103 2.68 15.11 6.58
C PRO A 103 2.69 13.95 7.59
N LEU A 104 3.02 14.26 8.86
CA LEU A 104 3.12 13.29 9.96
C LEU A 104 1.85 12.44 10.12
N VAL A 105 0.68 13.05 9.84
CA VAL A 105 -0.65 12.42 9.92
C VAL A 105 -0.76 11.18 9.02
N ARG A 106 -0.02 11.11 7.90
CA ARG A 106 -0.05 9.95 6.99
C ARG A 106 0.84 8.78 7.43
N CYS A 107 1.76 8.99 8.37
CA CYS A 107 2.58 7.90 8.92
C CYS A 107 1.85 7.08 9.99
N PHE A 108 0.83 7.65 10.64
CA PHE A 108 0.20 7.05 11.82
C PHE A 108 -0.96 6.08 11.52
N LEU A 109 -1.56 6.12 10.31
CA LEU A 109 -2.97 5.72 10.15
C LEU A 109 -3.30 4.47 9.33
N LEU A 110 -2.35 3.63 8.89
CA LEU A 110 -2.68 2.53 7.95
C LEU A 110 -2.06 1.19 8.34
N GLY A 111 -2.60 0.59 9.39
CA GLY A 111 -2.25 -0.76 9.76
C GLY A 111 -3.14 -1.31 10.87
N LYS A 112 -3.82 -2.43 10.61
CA LYS A 112 -4.58 -3.15 11.65
C LYS A 112 -3.77 -4.36 12.07
N VAL A 113 -3.33 -4.36 13.33
CA VAL A 113 -2.77 -5.53 13.98
C VAL A 113 -3.92 -6.38 14.49
N ILE A 114 -3.95 -7.66 14.10
CA ILE A 114 -4.91 -8.62 14.62
C ILE A 114 -4.17 -9.48 15.65
N ALA A 115 -4.42 -9.19 16.92
CA ALA A 115 -4.00 -10.05 18.02
C ALA A 115 -4.96 -11.24 18.12
N GLN A 116 -4.43 -12.43 18.36
CA GLN A 116 -5.23 -13.60 18.75
C GLN A 116 -4.76 -14.07 20.12
N HIS A 117 -5.73 -14.40 20.99
CA HIS A 117 -5.46 -15.09 22.23
C HIS A 117 -5.19 -16.56 21.87
N GLN A 118 -3.92 -16.98 21.91
CA GLN A 118 -3.60 -18.41 21.99
C GLN A 118 -3.66 -18.85 23.45
#